data_AF-A0A968I4N3-F1
#
_entry.id   AF-A0A968I4N3-F1
#
_cell.length_a   1.000
_cell.length_b   1.000
_cell.length_c   1.000
_cell.angle_alpha   90.00
_cell.angle_beta   90.00
_cell.angle_gamma   90.00
#
_symmetry.space_group_name_H-M   'P 1'
#
loop_
_entity.id
_entity.type
_entity.pdbx_description
1 polymer ?
#
loop_
_entity_poly.entity_id
_entity_poly.type
_entity_poly.pdbx_seq_one_letter_code
_entity_poly.pdbx_strand_id
1 'polypeptide(L)'
;MMKRATGTANPPLDIVAPHLNQVLGYQLARASILTSGVFSRAVGEPLGLRPVEYTILSLIGEQPGMTAARLARLLSVTAPNITAWLTKARSARARRAKLQRT
;
A
#
# COMPACT_ATOMS: atom_id res chain seq x y z
N MET A 1 -19.60 -41.79 -3.63
CA MET A 1 -20.41 -40.68 -4.20
C MET A 1 -19.70 -39.37 -3.92
N MET A 2 -19.16 -38.71 -4.95
CA MET A 2 -18.45 -37.42 -4.81
C MET A 2 -19.39 -36.28 -5.24
N LYS A 3 -19.80 -35.44 -4.27
CA LYS A 3 -20.61 -34.24 -4.49
C LYS A 3 -19.71 -33.19 -5.15
N ARG A 4 -19.83 -33.03 -6.48
CA ARG A 4 -19.23 -31.89 -7.19
C ARG A 4 -19.87 -30.62 -6.67
N ALA A 5 -19.11 -29.80 -5.95
CA ALA A 5 -19.48 -28.43 -5.67
C ALA A 5 -19.43 -27.67 -7.00
N THR A 6 -20.58 -27.48 -7.64
CA THR A 6 -20.76 -26.48 -8.69
C THR A 6 -20.62 -25.12 -8.04
N GLY A 7 -19.39 -24.66 -7.88
CA GLY A 7 -19.13 -23.25 -7.63
C GLY A 7 -19.69 -22.47 -8.80
N THR A 8 -20.76 -21.72 -8.57
CA THR A 8 -21.23 -20.70 -9.52
C THR A 8 -20.12 -19.65 -9.63
N ALA A 9 -19.17 -19.90 -10.52
CA ALA A 9 -18.13 -18.95 -10.85
C ALA A 9 -18.84 -17.72 -11.41
N ASN A 10 -18.80 -16.62 -10.67
CA ASN A 10 -19.35 -15.36 -11.13
C ASN A 10 -18.67 -15.03 -12.48
N PRO A 11 -19.42 -14.75 -13.55
CA PRO A 11 -18.81 -14.43 -14.83
C PRO A 11 -17.85 -13.26 -14.64
N PRO A 12 -16.65 -13.31 -15.26
CA PRO A 12 -15.69 -12.24 -15.10
C PRO A 12 -16.32 -10.91 -15.58
N LEU A 13 -16.04 -9.84 -14.84
CA LEU A 13 -16.74 -8.55 -14.94
C LEU A 13 -16.66 -7.91 -16.34
N ASP A 14 -15.63 -8.26 -17.09
CA ASP A 14 -15.39 -7.86 -18.47
C ASP A 14 -16.42 -8.43 -19.47
N ILE A 15 -17.01 -9.59 -19.17
CA ILE A 15 -18.10 -10.19 -19.97
C ILE A 15 -19.43 -9.50 -19.64
N VAL A 16 -19.63 -9.08 -18.39
CA VAL A 16 -20.88 -8.48 -17.92
C VAL A 16 -21.03 -7.03 -18.39
N ALA A 17 -19.93 -6.29 -18.51
CA ALA A 17 -19.94 -4.88 -18.91
C ALA A 17 -18.80 -4.53 -19.88
N PRO A 18 -18.83 -5.04 -21.13
CA PRO A 18 -17.73 -4.91 -22.08
C PRO A 18 -17.41 -3.45 -22.47
N HIS A 19 -18.40 -2.56 -22.43
CA HIS A 19 -18.19 -1.13 -22.72
C HIS A 19 -17.36 -0.42 -21.64
N LEU A 20 -17.39 -0.89 -20.39
CA LEU A 20 -16.55 -0.36 -19.31
C LEU A 20 -15.08 -0.74 -19.49
N ASN A 21 -14.77 -1.71 -20.36
CA ASN A 21 -13.38 -2.07 -20.64
C ASN A 21 -12.57 -0.95 -21.30
N GLN A 22 -13.25 -0.02 -21.97
CA GLN A 22 -12.62 1.13 -22.61
C GLN A 22 -12.48 2.34 -21.67
N VAL A 23 -13.07 2.29 -20.48
CA VAL A 23 -13.03 3.38 -19.51
C VAL A 23 -11.80 3.23 -18.61
N LEU A 24 -10.79 4.08 -18.81
CA LEU A 24 -9.53 4.03 -18.06
C LEU A 24 -9.74 4.09 -16.54
N GLY A 25 -10.64 4.98 -16.08
CA GLY A 25 -10.96 5.10 -14.66
C GLY A 25 -11.54 3.81 -14.05
N TYR A 26 -12.34 3.06 -14.82
CA TYR A 26 -12.88 1.77 -14.39
C TYR A 26 -11.79 0.71 -14.26
N GLN A 27 -10.86 0.64 -15.22
CA GLN A 27 -9.73 -0.28 -15.15
C GLN A 27 -8.82 0.03 -13.96
N LEU A 28 -8.53 1.32 -13.71
CA LEU A 28 -7.75 1.75 -12.55
C LEU A 28 -8.43 1.42 -11.23
N ALA A 29 -9.75 1.61 -11.13
CA ALA A 29 -10.50 1.25 -9.93
C ALA A 29 -10.45 -0.27 -9.66
N ARG A 30 -10.64 -1.10 -10.69
CA ARG A 30 -10.52 -2.57 -10.58
C ARG A 30 -9.13 -3.00 -10.14
N ALA A 31 -8.09 -2.44 -10.77
CA ALA A 31 -6.71 -2.71 -10.40
C ALA A 31 -6.47 -2.33 -8.94
N SER A 32 -6.88 -1.13 -8.53
CA SER A 32 -6.72 -0.63 -7.16
C SER A 32 -7.35 -1.53 -6.10
N ILE A 33 -8.56 -2.06 -6.34
CA ILE A 33 -9.22 -3.00 -5.40
C ILE A 33 -8.36 -4.26 -5.20
N LEU A 34 -7.92 -4.87 -6.31
CA LEU A 34 -7.14 -6.11 -6.27
C LEU A 34 -5.76 -5.88 -5.64
N THR A 35 -5.05 -4.84 -6.05
CA THR A 35 -3.71 -4.53 -5.54
C THR A 35 -3.73 -4.10 -4.09
N SER A 36 -4.77 -3.39 -3.64
CA SER A 36 -4.95 -3.05 -2.22
C SER A 36 -5.10 -4.29 -1.35
N GLY A 37 -5.88 -5.29 -1.81
CA GLY A 37 -6.01 -6.57 -1.11
C GLY A 37 -4.70 -7.36 -1.04
N VAL A 38 -3.93 -7.37 -2.13
CA VAL A 38 -2.59 -7.98 -2.15
C VAL A 38 -1.65 -7.28 -1.18
N PHE A 39 -1.62 -5.94 -1.19
CA PHE A 39 -0.79 -5.15 -0.30
C PHE A 39 -1.13 -5.41 1.17
N SER A 40 -2.42 -5.44 1.53
CA SER A 40 -2.86 -5.73 2.91
C SER A 40 -2.25 -7.03 3.40
N ARG A 41 -2.40 -8.13 2.65
CA ARG A 41 -1.90 -9.46 3.07
C ARG A 41 -0.38 -9.56 3.10
N ALA A 42 0.29 -8.97 2.11
CA ALA A 42 1.74 -9.13 1.95
C ALA A 42 2.57 -8.18 2.82
N VAL A 43 2.03 -6.99 3.12
CA VAL A 43 2.79 -5.90 3.77
C VAL A 43 2.01 -5.31 4.93
N GLY A 44 0.72 -5.00 4.73
CA GLY A 44 -0.07 -4.27 5.71
C GLY A 44 -0.29 -5.03 7.02
N GLU A 45 -0.75 -6.28 6.94
CA GLU A 45 -0.99 -7.14 8.09
C GLU A 45 0.31 -7.56 8.80
N PRO A 46 1.37 -8.03 8.11
CA PRO A 46 2.62 -8.41 8.78
C PRO A 46 3.33 -7.26 9.49
N LEU A 47 3.22 -6.03 8.96
CA LEU A 47 3.91 -4.85 9.51
C LEU A 47 2.99 -3.92 10.32
N GLY A 48 1.68 -4.13 10.28
CA GLY A 48 0.69 -3.23 10.87
C GLY A 48 0.72 -1.84 10.23
N LEU A 49 0.85 -1.75 8.91
CA LEU A 49 1.04 -0.49 8.17
C LEU A 49 -0.01 -0.29 7.08
N ARG A 50 -0.51 0.94 6.95
CA ARG A 50 -1.29 1.35 5.77
C ARG A 50 -0.37 1.57 4.56
N PRO A 51 -0.89 1.48 3.32
CA PRO A 51 -0.10 1.72 2.11
C PRO A 51 0.69 3.04 2.14
N VAL A 52 0.06 4.13 2.56
CA VAL A 52 0.71 5.44 2.67
C VAL A 52 1.86 5.45 3.68
N GLU A 53 1.70 4.77 4.81
CA GLU A 53 2.73 4.70 5.85
C GLU A 53 3.93 3.91 5.36
N TYR A 54 3.69 2.78 4.70
CA TYR A 54 4.73 1.98 4.07
C TYR A 54 5.50 2.76 2.99
N THR A 55 4.79 3.45 2.08
CA THR A 55 5.42 4.25 1.02
C THR A 55 6.32 5.33 1.62
N ILE A 56 5.87 6.02 2.67
CA ILE A 56 6.67 7.05 3.34
C ILE A 56 7.91 6.44 3.99
N LEU A 57 7.75 5.35 4.73
CA LEU A 57 8.89 4.66 5.36
C LEU A 57 9.90 4.16 4.33
N SER A 58 9.44 3.62 3.21
CA SER A 58 10.29 3.15 2.11
C SER A 58 11.07 4.31 1.49
N LEU A 59 10.40 5.42 1.17
CA LEU A 59 11.04 6.60 0.60
C LEU A 59 12.06 7.26 1.54
N ILE A 60 11.80 7.28 2.85
CA ILE A 60 12.77 7.75 3.86
C ILE A 60 13.98 6.80 3.93
N GLY A 61 13.76 5.50 3.75
CA GLY A 61 14.81 4.48 3.71
C GLY A 61 15.79 4.69 2.56
N GLU A 62 15.25 4.89 1.36
CA GLU A 62 15.99 5.03 0.10
C GLU A 62 16.69 6.39 -0.04
N GLN A 63 16.04 7.49 0.37
CA GLN A 63 16.58 8.84 0.23
C GLN A 63 16.73 9.54 1.59
N PRO A 64 17.88 9.36 2.27
CA PRO A 64 18.18 10.11 3.49
C PRO A 64 18.20 11.61 3.17
N GLY A 65 17.40 12.40 3.91
CA GLY A 65 17.34 13.86 3.76
C GLY A 65 16.05 14.40 3.15
N MET A 66 15.11 13.55 2.73
CA MET A 66 13.83 14.04 2.24
C MET A 66 12.99 14.69 3.36
N THR A 67 12.50 15.91 3.11
CA THR A 67 11.74 16.70 4.10
C THR A 67 10.26 16.32 4.14
N ALA A 68 9.61 16.54 5.31
CA ALA A 68 8.19 16.28 5.50
C ALA A 68 7.30 17.01 4.49
N ALA A 69 7.64 18.26 4.17
CA ALA A 69 6.92 19.08 3.19
C ALA A 69 7.04 18.51 1.76
N ARG A 70 8.19 17.94 1.39
CA ARG A 70 8.36 17.31 0.07
C ARG A 70 7.56 16.01 -0.03
N LEU A 71 7.56 15.21 1.03
CA LEU A 71 6.73 14.00 1.14
C LEU A 71 5.23 14.31 1.06
N ALA A 72 4.78 15.38 1.73
CA ALA A 72 3.39 15.82 1.71
C ALA A 72 2.92 16.16 0.29
N ARG A 73 3.74 16.90 -0.44
CA ARG A 73 3.47 17.25 -1.83
C ARG A 73 3.49 16.03 -2.76
N LEU A 74 4.50 15.16 -2.61
CA LEU A 74 4.64 13.96 -3.47
C LEU A 74 3.48 12.98 -3.33
N LEU A 75 2.92 12.87 -2.12
CA LEU A 75 1.88 11.89 -1.82
C LEU A 75 0.48 12.51 -1.74
N SER A 76 0.36 13.82 -1.99
CA SER A 76 -0.90 14.56 -1.86
C SER A 76 -1.62 14.32 -0.52
N VAL A 77 -0.84 14.20 0.57
CA VAL A 77 -1.35 14.01 1.93
C VAL A 77 -1.02 15.19 2.83
N THR A 78 -1.76 15.36 3.92
CA THR A 78 -1.56 16.47 4.85
C THR A 78 -0.29 16.29 5.68
N ALA A 79 0.48 17.37 5.82
CA ALA A 79 1.78 17.40 6.51
C ALA A 79 1.79 16.90 7.97
N PRO A 80 0.74 17.11 8.81
CA PRO A 80 0.75 16.65 10.21
C PRO A 80 0.93 15.14 10.35
N ASN A 81 0.28 14.36 9.49
CA ASN A 81 0.37 12.89 9.50
C ASN A 81 1.80 12.41 9.21
N ILE A 82 2.50 13.10 8.32
CA ILE A 82 3.85 12.73 7.86
C ILE A 82 4.89 12.93 8.97
N THR A 83 4.79 14.02 9.74
CA THR A 83 5.73 14.30 10.83
C THR A 83 5.69 13.19 11.89
N ALA A 84 4.51 12.68 12.24
CA ALA A 84 4.37 11.58 13.19
C ALA A 84 5.07 10.30 12.67
N TRP A 85 4.87 9.96 11.40
CA TRP A 85 5.50 8.79 10.79
C TRP A 85 7.03 8.94 10.63
N LEU A 86 7.51 10.13 10.26
CA LEU A 86 8.94 10.46 10.18
C LEU A 86 9.64 10.27 11.53
N THR A 87 9.03 10.74 12.62
CA THR A 87 9.56 10.57 13.97
C THR A 87 9.64 9.09 14.33
N LYS A 88 8.57 8.32 14.10
CA LYS A 88 8.56 6.85 14.33
C LYS A 88 9.67 6.13 13.56
N ALA A 89 9.86 6.48 12.28
CA ALA A 89 10.90 5.92 11.42
C ALA A 89 12.32 6.17 11.94
N ARG A 90 12.62 7.44 12.30
CA ARG A 90 13.93 7.84 12.84
C ARG A 90 14.22 7.14 14.16
N SER A 91 13.25 7.05 15.06
CA SER A 91 13.39 6.35 16.34
C SER A 91 13.63 4.85 16.17
N ALA A 92 13.03 4.21 15.16
CA ALA A 92 13.28 2.81 14.84
C ALA A 92 14.72 2.59 14.30
N ARG A 93 15.18 3.48 13.42
CA ARG A 93 16.55 3.42 12.87
C ARG A 93 17.63 3.61 13.94
N ALA A 94 17.44 4.55 14.86
CA ALA A 94 18.35 4.78 15.99
C ALA A 94 18.47 3.55 16.91
N ARG A 95 17.36 2.83 17.14
CA ARG A 95 17.36 1.58 17.92
C ARG A 95 18.12 0.46 17.21
N ARG A 96 17.92 0.31 15.89
CA ARG A 96 18.63 -0.70 15.08
C ARG A 96 20.14 -0.43 15.01
N ALA A 97 20.54 0.83 14.90
CA ALA A 97 21.96 1.23 14.90
C ALA A 97 22.65 0.97 16.25
N LYS A 98 21.92 1.02 17.38
CA LYS A 98 22.47 0.66 18.70
C LYS A 98 22.65 -0.85 18.85
N LEU A 99 21.70 -1.65 18.38
CA LEU A 99 21.74 -3.12 18.44
C LEU A 99 22.82 -3.75 17.54
N GLN A 100 23.24 -3.06 16.48
CA GLN A 100 24.29 -3.53 15.56
C GLN A 100 25.72 -3.14 16.01
N ARG A 101 25.88 -2.44 17.14
CA ARG A 101 27.19 -1.98 17.67
C ARG A 101 27.59 -2.68 18.98
N THR A 102 26.78 -3.61 19.45
CA THR A 102 27.03 -4.56 20.55
C THR A 102 27.20 -5.95 19.99
#